data_AF-A0A0F8ZGF7-F1
#
_entry.id   AF-A0A0F8ZGF7-F1
#
_cell.length_a   1.000
_cell.length_b   1.000
_cell.length_c   1.000
_cell.angle_alpha   90.00
_cell.angle_beta   90.00
_cell.angle_gamma   90.00
#
_symmetry.space_group_name_H-M   'P 1'
#
loop_
_entity.id
_entity.type
_entity.pdbx_description
1 polymer ?
#
loop_
_entity_poly.entity_id
_entity_poly.type
_entity_poly.pdbx_seq_one_letter_code
_entity_poly.pdbx_strand_id
1 'polypeptide(L)'
;CIDVDIDIKPWSDPNAFNTKRKGVIAVAILTTDNFDATNVDASTVTFGSGDAGMVHKNAHLEDVDLDGDTDMVLHFRNQETGIKVGDTEACIHGTTLDGALFEGCDSVRVVR
;
A
#
# COMPACT_ATOMS: atom_id res chain seq x y z
N CYS A 1 -5.20 -4.26 16.13
CA CYS A 1 -4.73 -3.83 14.81
C CYS A 1 -4.60 -2.32 14.87
N ILE A 2 -3.45 -1.77 14.49
CA ILE A 2 -3.27 -0.33 14.31
C ILE A 2 -3.88 0.02 12.96
N ASP A 3 -4.73 1.05 12.93
CA ASP A 3 -5.27 1.60 11.67
C ASP A 3 -4.27 2.61 11.12
N VAL A 4 -3.94 2.52 9.85
CA VAL A 4 -2.95 3.39 9.20
C VAL A 4 -3.51 3.99 7.92
N ASP A 5 -3.09 5.22 7.64
CA ASP A 5 -3.45 5.90 6.41
C ASP A 5 -2.57 5.39 5.27
N ILE A 6 -3.18 5.11 4.11
CA ILE A 6 -2.47 4.65 2.92
C ILE A 6 -2.94 5.42 1.68
N ASP A 7 -2.05 5.51 0.68
CA ASP A 7 -2.39 6.02 -0.65
C ASP A 7 -2.00 4.98 -1.71
N ILE A 8 -3.00 4.45 -2.43
CA ILE A 8 -2.78 3.48 -3.50
C ILE A 8 -2.46 4.23 -4.78
N LYS A 9 -1.28 4.01 -5.38
CA LYS A 9 -0.81 4.75 -6.58
C LYS A 9 -0.70 6.26 -6.28
N PRO A 10 0.23 6.62 -5.38
CA PRO A 10 0.44 8.00 -4.99
C PRO A 10 0.67 8.94 -6.20
N TRP A 11 0.23 10.19 -6.03
CA TRP A 11 0.28 11.27 -7.03
C TRP A 11 -0.65 11.09 -8.24
N SER A 12 -1.67 10.23 -8.15
CA SER A 12 -2.64 10.02 -9.23
C SER A 12 -4.06 9.79 -8.74
N ASP A 13 -4.89 10.83 -8.67
CA ASP A 13 -6.34 10.68 -8.45
C ASP A 13 -7.12 10.65 -9.78
N PRO A 14 -7.93 9.60 -10.06
CA PRO A 14 -8.20 8.44 -9.21
C PRO A 14 -7.18 7.33 -9.38
N ASN A 15 -7.13 6.47 -8.36
CA ASN A 15 -6.31 5.26 -8.26
C ASN A 15 -6.78 4.21 -9.29
N ALA A 16 -6.50 4.50 -10.56
CA ALA A 16 -6.98 3.74 -11.70
C ALA A 16 -6.19 2.44 -11.81
N PHE A 17 -6.80 1.36 -11.33
CA PHE A 17 -6.25 0.02 -11.40
C PHE A 17 -6.65 -0.64 -12.73
N ASN A 18 -5.70 -0.86 -13.64
CA ASN A 18 -5.96 -1.60 -14.88
C ASN A 18 -5.60 -3.08 -14.70
N THR A 19 -6.62 -3.92 -14.60
CA THR A 19 -6.49 -5.38 -14.41
C THR A 19 -5.80 -6.11 -15.57
N LYS A 20 -5.77 -5.54 -16.79
CA LYS A 20 -5.16 -6.18 -17.97
C LYS A 20 -3.70 -5.80 -18.20
N ARG A 21 -3.21 -4.75 -17.55
CA ARG A 21 -1.79 -4.36 -17.67
C ARG A 21 -0.94 -5.23 -16.75
N LYS A 22 0.09 -5.85 -17.34
CA LYS A 22 1.24 -6.34 -16.58
C LYS A 22 1.95 -5.14 -15.98
N GLY A 23 2.15 -5.13 -14.67
CA GLY A 23 2.70 -3.97 -13.99
C GLY A 23 2.80 -4.18 -12.48
N VAL A 24 3.38 -3.19 -11.84
CA VAL A 24 3.38 -3.03 -10.39
C VAL A 24 2.51 -1.84 -10.03
N ILE A 25 1.87 -1.91 -8.87
CA ILE A 25 1.20 -0.79 -8.24
C ILE A 25 2.02 -0.37 -7.02
N ALA A 26 2.28 0.94 -6.91
CA ALA A 26 2.86 1.52 -5.71
C ALA A 26 1.74 1.75 -4.69
N VAL A 27 2.02 1.54 -3.41
CA VAL A 27 1.15 1.90 -2.29
C VAL A 27 2.03 2.55 -1.23
N ALA A 28 1.66 3.74 -0.80
CA ALA A 28 2.30 4.45 0.30
C ALA A 28 1.57 4.11 1.61
N ILE A 29 2.32 3.82 2.67
CA ILE A 29 1.85 3.86 4.05
C ILE A 29 2.33 5.19 4.61
N LEU A 30 1.40 6.04 5.04
CA LEU A 30 1.71 7.39 5.49
C LEU A 30 2.16 7.39 6.94
N THR A 31 3.16 8.19 7.25
CA THR A 31 3.44 8.55 8.63
C THR A 31 2.39 9.56 9.09
N THR A 32 2.03 9.48 10.37
CA THR A 32 1.09 10.38 11.01
C THR A 32 1.55 10.63 12.45
N ASP A 33 0.89 11.54 13.16
CA ASP A 33 1.12 11.75 14.60
C ASP A 33 1.03 10.46 15.45
N ASN A 34 0.33 9.43 14.95
CA ASN A 34 0.06 8.19 15.69
C ASN A 34 0.75 6.95 15.09
N PHE A 35 1.40 7.05 13.94
CA PHE A 35 2.01 5.92 13.26
C PHE A 35 3.26 6.35 12.49
N ASP A 36 4.40 5.69 12.75
CA ASP A 36 5.65 5.89 12.04
C ASP A 36 5.84 4.79 10.99
N ALA A 37 5.68 5.14 9.71
CA ALA A 37 5.78 4.20 8.60
C ALA A 37 7.20 3.62 8.46
N THR A 38 8.23 4.31 8.96
CA THR A 38 9.62 3.80 8.94
C THR A 38 9.85 2.62 9.88
N ASN A 39 8.93 2.39 10.83
CA ASN A 39 8.94 1.26 11.75
C ASN A 39 8.20 0.01 11.21
N VAL A 40 7.74 0.02 9.96
CA VAL A 40 7.09 -1.13 9.32
C VAL A 40 8.12 -2.20 8.94
N ASP A 41 7.84 -3.47 9.27
CA ASP A 41 8.56 -4.60 8.67
C ASP A 41 7.99 -4.90 7.28
N ALA A 42 8.59 -4.25 6.27
CA ALA A 42 8.21 -4.38 4.87
C ALA A 42 8.16 -5.84 4.36
N SER A 43 8.86 -6.78 4.99
CA SER A 43 8.86 -8.20 4.57
C SER A 43 7.56 -8.93 4.91
N THR A 44 6.75 -8.36 5.81
CA THR A 44 5.47 -8.91 6.26
C THR A 44 4.28 -8.33 5.54
N VAL A 45 4.49 -7.27 4.74
CA VAL A 45 3.41 -6.48 4.18
C VAL A 45 2.78 -7.17 2.98
N THR A 46 1.46 -7.31 3.01
CA THR A 46 0.64 -7.83 1.91
C THR A 46 -0.40 -6.83 1.45
N PHE A 47 -0.79 -6.89 0.18
CA PHE A 47 -1.75 -5.96 -0.42
C PHE A 47 -2.86 -6.66 -1.20
N GLY A 48 -4.09 -6.18 -0.98
CA GLY A 48 -5.32 -6.65 -1.62
C GLY A 48 -5.78 -8.02 -1.13
N SER A 49 -6.95 -8.46 -1.58
CA SER A 49 -7.56 -9.74 -1.16
C SER A 49 -6.78 -10.99 -1.58
N GLY A 50 -5.78 -10.83 -2.45
CA GLY A 50 -4.88 -11.90 -2.88
C GLY A 50 -3.59 -12.00 -2.06
N ASP A 51 -3.42 -11.17 -1.03
CA ASP A 51 -2.23 -11.10 -0.19
C ASP A 51 -0.93 -10.98 -1.00
N ALA A 52 -0.91 -10.04 -1.96
CA ALA A 52 0.28 -9.82 -2.77
C ALA A 52 1.44 -9.37 -1.89
N GLY A 53 2.56 -10.08 -1.94
CA GLY A 53 3.81 -9.65 -1.30
C GLY A 53 4.53 -8.57 -2.10
N MET A 54 5.45 -7.87 -1.44
CA MET A 54 6.29 -6.86 -2.08
C MET A 54 7.15 -7.45 -3.22
N VAL A 55 7.26 -6.73 -4.33
CA VAL A 55 8.01 -7.17 -5.53
C VAL A 55 9.52 -7.09 -5.35
N HIS A 56 10.00 -6.16 -4.54
CA HIS A 56 11.42 -5.90 -4.30
C HIS A 56 11.80 -6.28 -2.88
N LYS A 57 13.11 -6.32 -2.58
CA LYS A 57 13.58 -6.57 -1.20
C LYS A 57 13.55 -5.34 -0.30
N ASN A 58 13.47 -4.14 -0.88
CA ASN A 58 13.57 -2.88 -0.14
C ASN A 58 12.31 -2.05 -0.40
N ALA A 59 11.75 -1.52 0.67
CA ALA A 59 10.81 -0.42 0.60
C ALA A 59 11.54 0.88 0.20
N HIS A 60 10.78 1.84 -0.32
CA HIS A 60 11.26 3.20 -0.56
C HIS A 60 10.79 4.11 0.57
N LEU A 61 11.61 5.08 0.95
CA LEU A 61 11.27 6.10 1.93
C LEU A 61 11.28 7.46 1.23
N GLU A 62 10.16 8.16 1.31
CA GLU A 62 9.92 9.45 0.64
C GLU A 62 8.77 10.17 1.36
N ASP A 63 8.77 11.49 1.34
CA ASP A 63 7.64 12.34 1.77
C ASP A 63 6.63 12.39 0.61
N VAL A 64 5.57 11.57 0.67
CA VAL A 64 4.64 11.33 -0.44
C VAL A 64 3.60 12.44 -0.54
N ASP A 65 3.08 12.89 0.59
CA ASP A 65 2.01 13.88 0.67
C ASP A 65 2.48 15.32 0.95
N LEU A 66 3.80 15.51 1.15
CA LEU A 66 4.48 16.80 1.35
C LEU A 66 4.16 17.46 2.69
N ASP A 67 3.86 16.68 3.71
CA ASP A 67 3.63 17.18 5.07
C ASP A 67 4.92 17.35 5.89
N GLY A 68 6.04 16.81 5.40
CA GLY A 68 7.38 16.94 5.95
C GLY A 68 7.83 15.78 6.84
N ASP A 69 7.05 14.71 6.96
CA ASP A 69 7.49 13.45 7.54
C ASP A 69 8.02 12.47 6.47
N THR A 70 8.15 11.18 6.80
CA THR A 70 8.72 10.19 5.87
C THR A 70 7.83 8.97 5.80
N ASP A 71 7.29 8.73 4.62
CA ASP A 71 6.39 7.62 4.34
C ASP A 71 7.14 6.39 3.83
N MET A 72 6.42 5.27 3.80
CA MET A 72 6.92 4.03 3.21
C MET A 72 6.17 3.71 1.92
N VAL A 73 6.89 3.69 0.80
CA VAL A 73 6.35 3.29 -0.51
C VAL A 73 6.75 1.86 -0.85
N LEU A 74 5.75 1.02 -1.03
CA LEU A 74 5.85 -0.40 -1.37
C LEU A 74 5.27 -0.65 -2.76
N HIS A 75 5.67 -1.76 -3.38
CA HIS A 75 5.22 -2.09 -4.72
C HIS A 75 4.77 -3.55 -4.80
N PHE A 76 3.62 -3.77 -5.44
CA PHE A 76 2.94 -5.07 -5.53
C PHE A 76 2.64 -5.42 -6.98
N ARG A 77 2.68 -6.70 -7.35
CA ARG A 77 2.28 -7.12 -8.71
C ARG A 77 0.77 -7.06 -8.82
N ASN A 78 0.25 -6.31 -9.78
CA ASN A 78 -1.20 -6.18 -9.99
C ASN A 78 -1.91 -7.55 -10.08
N GLN A 79 -1.27 -8.53 -10.72
CA GLN A 79 -1.82 -9.87 -10.92
C GLN A 79 -1.97 -10.68 -9.62
N GLU A 80 -1.23 -10.34 -8.58
CA GLU A 80 -1.21 -11.07 -7.31
C GLU A 80 -2.14 -10.41 -6.28
N THR A 81 -2.49 -9.13 -6.45
CA THR A 81 -3.33 -8.37 -5.49
C THR A 81 -4.73 -8.94 -5.28
N GLY A 82 -5.24 -9.74 -6.22
CA GLY A 82 -6.60 -10.25 -6.19
C GLY A 82 -7.69 -9.21 -6.51
N ILE A 83 -7.32 -7.94 -6.71
CA ILE A 83 -8.23 -6.83 -7.03
C ILE A 83 -8.89 -7.05 -8.39
N LYS A 84 -10.23 -6.93 -8.43
CA LYS A 84 -11.09 -7.25 -9.57
C LYS A 84 -12.00 -6.07 -9.93
N VAL A 85 -12.52 -6.12 -11.15
CA VAL A 85 -13.53 -5.16 -11.59
C VAL A 85 -14.75 -5.26 -10.68
N GLY A 86 -15.11 -4.14 -10.06
CA GLY A 86 -16.21 -4.05 -9.10
C GLY A 86 -15.73 -3.75 -7.68
N ASP A 87 -14.45 -4.01 -7.37
CA ASP A 87 -13.86 -3.59 -6.10
C ASP A 87 -13.77 -2.07 -6.06
N THR A 88 -14.11 -1.52 -4.89
CA THR A 88 -14.12 -0.08 -4.61
C THR A 88 -13.06 0.33 -3.60
N GLU A 89 -12.41 -0.65 -2.97
CA GLU A 89 -11.42 -0.49 -1.92
C GLU A 89 -10.41 -1.63 -2.02
N ALA A 90 -9.17 -1.36 -1.61
CA ALA A 90 -8.16 -2.37 -1.37
C ALA A 90 -7.37 -2.01 -0.11
N CYS A 91 -6.95 -3.03 0.62
CA CYS A 91 -6.30 -2.87 1.92
C CYS A 91 -4.88 -3.44 1.89
N ILE A 92 -4.04 -2.89 2.76
CA ILE A 92 -2.72 -3.39 3.10
C ILE A 92 -2.75 -3.95 4.53
N HIS A 93 -1.96 -4.98 4.79
CA HIS A 93 -1.77 -5.54 6.13
C HIS A 93 -0.29 -5.81 6.37
N GLY A 94 0.15 -5.77 7.62
CA GLY A 94 1.51 -6.16 7.97
C GLY A 94 1.78 -6.08 9.46
N THR A 95 3.07 -6.13 9.80
CA THR A 95 3.56 -5.88 11.16
C THR A 95 4.62 -4.79 11.18
N THR A 96 4.69 -4.04 12.28
CA THR A 96 5.83 -3.21 12.64
C THR A 96 7.02 -4.06 13.08
N LEU A 97 8.21 -3.48 13.17
CA LEU A 97 9.44 -4.15 13.61
C LEU A 97 9.36 -4.68 15.05
N ASP A 98 8.49 -4.11 15.89
CA ASP A 98 8.19 -4.58 17.25
C ASP A 98 7.02 -5.59 17.30
N GLY A 99 6.47 -5.97 16.13
CA GLY A 99 5.51 -7.06 15.98
C GLY A 99 4.04 -6.65 16.13
N ALA A 100 3.71 -5.35 16.18
CA ALA A 100 2.33 -4.90 16.20
C ALA A 100 1.70 -5.04 14.81
N LEU A 101 0.50 -5.63 14.76
CA LEU A 101 -0.28 -5.76 13.52
C LEU A 101 -0.91 -4.42 13.14
N PHE A 102 -0.85 -4.08 11.85
CA PHE A 102 -1.53 -2.93 11.27
C PHE A 102 -2.31 -3.28 10.00
N GLU A 103 -3.28 -2.43 9.68
CA GLU A 103 -4.14 -2.48 8.50
C GLU A 103 -4.42 -1.05 8.02
N GLY A 104 -4.54 -0.86 6.71
CA GLY A 104 -4.98 0.40 6.13
C GLY A 104 -5.66 0.13 4.79
N CYS A 105 -6.70 0.90 4.46
CA CYS A 105 -7.47 0.73 3.24
C CYS A 105 -7.61 2.06 2.50
N ASP A 106 -7.60 2.00 1.17
CA ASP A 106 -7.89 3.15 0.32
C ASP A 106 -8.78 2.74 -0.85
N SER A 107 -9.51 3.73 -1.35
CA SER A 107 -10.43 3.60 -2.45
C SER A 107 -9.70 3.30 -3.76
N VAL A 108 -10.27 2.41 -4.57
CA VAL A 108 -9.75 2.08 -5.89
C VAL A 108 -10.82 2.24 -6.95
N ARG A 109 -10.43 2.73 -8.13
CA ARG A 109 -11.30 2.69 -9.31
C ARG A 109 -10.77 1.69 -10.31
N VAL A 110 -11.32 0.49 -10.28
CA VAL A 110 -10.86 -0.61 -11.14
C VAL A 110 -11.44 -0.46 -12.55
N VAL A 111 -10.55 -0.33 -13.54
CA VAL A 111 -10.88 -0.22 -14.96
C VAL A 111 -10.35 -1.41 -15.76
N ARG A 112 -10.91 -1.64 -16.94
CA ARG A 112 -10.55 -2.75 -17.84
C ARG A 112 -9.41 -2.44 -18.81
#